data_AF-A0A744NML3-F1
#
_entry.id   AF-A0A744NML3-F1
#
_cell.length_a   1.000
_cell.length_b   1.000
_cell.length_c   1.000
_cell.angle_alpha   90.00
_cell.angle_beta   90.00
_cell.angle_gamma   90.00
#
_symmetry.space_group_name_H-M   'P 1'
#
loop_
_entity.id
_entity.type
_entity.pdbx_description
1 polymer ?
#
loop_
_entity_poly.entity_id
_entity_poly.type
_entity_poly.pdbx_seq_one_letter_code
_entity_poly.pdbx_strand_id
1 'polypeptide(L)'
;MKKKNSTPTPHDAAFRQFLAQPEIARDFMEIHLPAELRAICNLSTLKLESGSFVEDDLRQYFSDVLYSLETTEGTGYVHVLIEHQSSPDVHMAFRMTRYAIAAMQRHLDAGHKKLPLVIPVLFYVGKRSPYPYSTRWLDEFDNPELAGKVYGGAYPLVDVTVIPDDEIMNHRSMAALTLLQKHIHQRDIATLTDRLATLLMA
;
A
#
# COMPACT_ATOMS: atom_id res chain seq x y z
N MET A 1 4.74 0.57 23.62
CA MET A 1 5.87 1.48 23.89
C MET A 1 5.57 2.81 23.21
N LYS A 2 5.46 3.92 23.97
CA LYS A 2 5.33 5.27 23.40
C LYS A 2 6.63 5.58 22.63
N LYS A 3 6.58 5.68 21.30
CA LYS A 3 7.74 6.07 20.48
C LYS A 3 8.05 7.54 20.72
N LYS A 4 9.34 7.86 20.84
CA LYS A 4 9.87 9.22 21.05
C LYS A 4 9.51 10.11 19.86
N ASN A 5 8.88 11.26 20.13
CA ASN A 5 8.76 12.36 19.19
C ASN A 5 10.16 12.83 18.78
N SER A 6 10.57 12.55 17.55
CA SER A 6 11.79 13.09 16.97
C SER A 6 11.47 14.45 16.36
N THR A 7 12.03 15.53 16.91
CA THR A 7 11.95 16.87 16.32
C THR A 7 12.70 16.87 14.98
N PRO A 8 12.17 17.48 13.90
CA PRO A 8 12.88 17.57 12.62
C PRO A 8 14.24 18.26 12.79
N THR A 9 15.30 17.69 12.22
CA THR A 9 16.60 18.36 12.23
C THR A 9 16.61 19.52 11.22
N PRO A 10 17.46 20.55 11.39
CA PRO A 10 17.56 21.64 10.42
C PRO A 10 17.87 21.17 8.99
N HIS A 11 18.59 20.04 8.84
CA HIS A 11 18.85 19.43 7.55
C HIS A 11 17.58 18.83 6.92
N ASP A 12 16.73 18.15 7.70
CA ASP A 12 15.46 17.62 7.21
C ASP A 12 14.53 18.75 6.75
N ALA A 13 14.50 19.86 7.51
CA ALA A 13 13.71 21.04 7.17
C ALA A 13 14.19 21.71 5.87
N ALA A 14 15.51 21.85 5.68
CA ALA A 14 16.08 22.41 4.47
C ALA A 14 15.76 21.53 3.25
N PHE A 15 15.92 20.21 3.37
CA PHE A 15 15.60 19.25 2.32
C PHE A 15 14.14 19.34 1.87
N ARG A 16 13.20 19.34 2.83
CA ARG A 16 11.77 19.57 2.59
C ARG A 16 11.52 20.88 1.84
N GLN A 17 12.14 21.97 2.29
CA GLN A 17 11.92 23.28 1.71
C GLN A 17 12.42 23.39 0.26
N PHE A 18 13.57 22.77 -0.05
CA PHE A 18 14.07 22.74 -1.43
C PHE A 18 13.20 21.86 -2.32
N LEU A 19 12.85 20.65 -1.90
CA LEU A 19 12.04 19.76 -2.74
C LEU A 19 10.57 20.17 -2.84
N ALA A 20 10.08 21.04 -1.97
CA ALA A 20 8.78 21.69 -2.16
C ALA A 20 8.76 22.66 -3.36
N GLN A 21 9.91 23.01 -3.93
CA GLN A 21 10.01 23.81 -5.17
C GLN A 21 9.86 22.89 -6.39
N PRO A 22 8.87 23.12 -7.29
CA PRO A 22 8.61 22.26 -8.43
C PRO A 22 9.82 22.08 -9.37
N GLU A 23 10.65 23.11 -9.54
CA GLU A 23 11.84 23.06 -10.38
C GLU A 23 12.88 22.09 -9.82
N ILE A 24 13.15 22.16 -8.52
CA ILE A 24 14.10 21.26 -7.84
C ILE A 24 13.57 19.83 -7.84
N ALA A 25 12.26 19.65 -7.62
CA ALA A 25 11.64 18.33 -7.69
C ALA A 25 11.71 17.74 -9.10
N ARG A 26 11.55 18.56 -10.14
CA ARG A 26 11.72 18.13 -11.54
C ARG A 26 13.15 17.66 -11.79
N ASP A 27 14.15 18.46 -11.44
CA ASP A 27 15.56 18.10 -11.59
C ASP A 27 15.87 16.80 -10.84
N PHE A 28 15.37 16.67 -9.60
CA PHE A 28 15.52 15.46 -8.81
C PHE A 28 14.98 14.22 -9.54
N MET A 29 13.76 14.30 -10.09
CA MET A 29 13.15 13.19 -10.81
C MET A 29 13.86 12.89 -12.14
N GLU A 30 14.30 13.92 -12.85
CA GLU A 30 15.06 13.75 -14.10
C GLU A 30 16.38 13.03 -13.89
N ILE A 31 17.08 13.34 -12.79
CA ILE A 31 18.40 12.79 -12.48
C ILE A 31 18.29 11.39 -11.86
N HIS A 32 17.32 11.16 -10.98
CA HIS A 32 17.33 9.99 -10.09
C HIS A 32 16.29 8.91 -10.41
N LEU A 33 15.22 9.21 -11.16
CA LEU A 33 14.29 8.14 -11.54
C LEU A 33 14.93 7.21 -12.59
N PRO A 34 14.77 5.89 -12.44
CA PRO A 34 15.11 4.94 -13.50
C PRO A 34 14.45 5.32 -14.82
N ALA A 35 15.15 5.12 -15.94
CA ALA A 35 14.70 5.58 -17.26
C ALA A 35 13.29 5.08 -17.63
N GLU A 36 12.96 3.83 -17.28
CA GLU A 36 11.64 3.22 -17.52
C GLU A 36 10.53 3.93 -16.73
N LEU A 37 10.78 4.26 -15.46
CA LEU A 37 9.84 5.00 -14.62
C LEU A 37 9.74 6.47 -15.02
N ARG A 38 10.84 7.08 -15.46
CA ARG A 38 10.85 8.45 -15.95
C ARG A 38 10.08 8.57 -17.28
N ALA A 39 10.15 7.57 -18.15
CA ALA A 39 9.50 7.58 -19.46
C ALA A 39 7.97 7.66 -19.39
N ILE A 40 7.37 7.23 -18.28
CA ILE A 40 5.93 7.32 -18.06
C ILE A 40 5.49 8.63 -17.38
N CYS A 41 6.41 9.48 -16.93
CA CYS A 41 6.13 10.68 -16.15
C CYS A 41 6.11 11.95 -17.02
N ASN A 42 5.01 12.72 -17.00
CA ASN A 42 4.99 14.07 -17.54
C ASN A 42 5.44 15.09 -16.48
N LEU A 43 6.76 15.28 -16.34
CA LEU A 43 7.35 16.16 -15.32
C LEU A 43 7.02 17.65 -15.47
N SER A 44 6.41 18.07 -16.58
CA SER A 44 5.92 19.44 -16.74
C SER A 44 4.64 19.71 -15.93
N THR A 45 3.94 18.67 -15.49
CA THR A 45 2.64 18.74 -14.78
C THR A 45 2.76 18.57 -13.26
N LEU A 46 3.98 18.65 -12.73
CA LEU A 46 4.25 18.50 -11.30
C LEU A 46 3.41 19.45 -10.45
N LYS A 47 2.65 18.86 -9.52
CA LYS A 47 1.85 19.59 -8.54
C LYS A 47 2.14 19.05 -7.15
N LEU A 48 2.55 19.93 -6.24
CA LEU A 48 2.78 19.57 -4.85
C LEU A 48 1.44 19.26 -4.17
N GLU A 49 1.33 18.07 -3.58
CA GLU A 49 0.15 17.64 -2.81
C GLU A 49 0.31 18.00 -1.34
N SER A 50 -0.76 18.50 -0.73
CA SER A 50 -0.77 18.87 0.69
C SER A 50 -0.67 17.63 1.59
N GLY A 51 0.43 17.48 2.33
CA GLY A 51 0.72 16.36 3.25
C GLY A 51 -0.18 16.25 4.50
N SER A 52 -1.25 17.04 4.59
CA SER A 52 -2.28 16.87 5.61
C SER A 52 -3.17 15.70 5.20
N PHE A 53 -2.78 14.47 5.51
CA PHE A 53 -3.64 13.47 6.13
C PHE A 53 -3.00 12.12 6.04
N VAL A 54 -2.91 11.57 7.22
CA VAL A 54 -2.15 10.43 7.60
C VAL A 54 -2.92 9.86 8.78
N GLU A 55 -3.10 8.55 8.86
CA GLU A 55 -3.57 7.90 10.09
C GLU A 55 -2.88 8.55 11.30
N ASP A 56 -3.58 8.84 12.40
CA ASP A 56 -3.00 9.62 13.51
C ASP A 56 -1.64 9.08 14.01
N ASP A 57 -1.37 7.77 13.82
CA ASP A 57 -0.11 7.08 14.13
C ASP A 57 1.02 7.28 13.10
N LEU A 58 0.69 7.57 11.85
CA LEU A 58 1.66 7.78 10.78
C LEU A 58 2.03 9.27 10.64
N ARG A 59 1.26 10.21 11.25
CA ARG A 59 1.43 11.69 11.10
C ARG A 59 2.83 12.16 11.45
N GLN A 60 3.49 11.45 12.36
CA GLN A 60 4.84 11.76 12.82
C GLN A 60 5.94 11.28 11.85
N TYR A 61 5.58 10.47 10.86
CA TYR A 61 6.54 9.82 9.97
C TYR A 61 6.35 10.20 8.50
N PHE A 62 5.34 11.03 8.18
CA PHE A 62 5.03 11.29 6.77
C PHE A 62 6.16 11.93 6.01
N SER A 63 6.35 11.34 4.83
CA SER A 63 7.26 11.73 3.79
C SER A 63 7.29 13.24 3.59
N ASP A 64 8.49 13.73 3.46
CA ASP A 64 8.84 15.14 3.37
C ASP A 64 8.06 15.88 2.26
N VAL A 65 7.84 15.22 1.12
CA VAL A 65 7.23 15.81 -0.07
C VAL A 65 6.48 14.75 -0.90
N LEU A 66 5.30 15.10 -1.41
CA LEU A 66 4.49 14.29 -2.33
C LEU A 66 4.10 15.14 -3.53
N TYR A 67 4.47 14.71 -4.75
CA TYR A 67 3.99 15.33 -5.99
C TYR A 67 2.92 14.49 -6.66
N SER A 68 2.01 15.13 -7.37
CA SER A 68 1.21 14.51 -8.44
C SER A 68 1.70 15.01 -9.79
N LEU A 69 1.58 14.17 -10.81
CA LEU A 69 1.84 14.50 -12.21
C LEU A 69 1.04 13.54 -13.11
N GLU A 70 0.79 13.94 -14.35
CA GLU A 70 0.12 13.11 -15.36
C GLU A 70 1.09 12.06 -15.93
N THR A 71 0.57 10.91 -16.35
CA THR A 71 1.36 9.90 -17.06
C THR A 71 1.15 9.98 -18.57
N THR A 72 2.09 9.43 -19.33
CA THR A 72 1.99 9.35 -20.80
C THR A 72 0.84 8.45 -21.29
N GLU A 73 0.32 7.59 -20.42
CA GLU A 73 -0.81 6.68 -20.70
C GLU A 73 -2.16 7.17 -20.13
N GLY A 74 -2.22 8.37 -19.54
CA GLY A 74 -3.46 8.99 -19.03
C GLY A 74 -3.30 9.70 -17.67
N THR A 75 -4.42 9.96 -16.96
CA THR A 75 -4.40 10.49 -15.59
C THR A 75 -3.98 9.40 -14.59
N GLY A 76 -2.73 8.96 -14.65
CA GLY A 76 -2.06 8.22 -13.58
C GLY A 76 -1.26 9.21 -12.74
N TYR A 77 -1.46 9.22 -11.43
CA TYR A 77 -0.76 10.16 -10.54
C TYR A 77 0.54 9.51 -10.12
N VAL A 78 1.68 9.96 -10.63
CA VAL A 78 2.97 9.52 -10.08
C VAL A 78 3.28 10.28 -8.81
N HIS A 79 3.18 9.56 -7.71
CA HIS A 79 3.56 10.06 -6.40
C HIS A 79 5.02 9.75 -6.12
N VAL A 80 5.88 10.77 -6.18
CA VAL A 80 7.27 10.64 -5.75
C VAL A 80 7.34 10.92 -4.27
N LEU A 81 7.58 9.86 -3.50
CA LEU A 81 7.72 9.93 -2.07
C LEU A 81 9.18 10.06 -1.72
N ILE A 82 9.59 11.20 -1.17
CA ILE A 82 10.99 11.44 -0.81
C ILE A 82 11.11 11.45 0.70
N GLU A 83 11.94 10.56 1.23
CA GLU A 83 12.26 10.49 2.66
C GLU A 83 13.75 10.79 2.85
N HIS A 84 14.08 11.83 3.62
CA HIS A 84 15.44 12.07 4.09
C HIS A 84 15.72 11.24 5.35
N GLN A 85 16.70 10.33 5.27
CA GLN A 85 17.10 9.50 6.41
C GLN A 85 18.59 9.71 6.76
N SER A 86 18.84 10.17 7.99
CA SER A 86 20.20 10.35 8.55
C SER A 86 20.72 9.11 9.31
N SER A 87 19.81 8.23 9.74
CA SER A 87 20.09 6.92 10.33
C SER A 87 19.34 5.85 9.54
N PRO A 88 19.96 4.73 9.16
CA PRO A 88 19.26 3.73 8.35
C PRO A 88 18.23 2.97 9.20
N ASP A 89 17.07 2.67 8.61
CA ASP A 89 15.98 1.91 9.23
C ASP A 89 15.78 0.58 8.50
N VAL A 90 15.83 -0.52 9.25
CA VAL A 90 15.66 -1.88 8.72
C VAL A 90 14.29 -2.12 8.08
N HIS A 91 13.25 -1.40 8.53
CA HIS A 91 11.87 -1.53 8.02
C HIS A 91 11.48 -0.42 7.05
N MET A 92 12.46 0.26 6.45
CA MET A 92 12.20 1.39 5.56
C MET A 92 11.42 0.98 4.31
N ALA A 93 11.69 -0.20 3.75
CA ALA A 93 10.98 -0.64 2.54
C ALA A 93 9.48 -0.86 2.80
N PHE A 94 9.12 -1.51 3.91
CA PHE A 94 7.74 -1.67 4.33
C PHE A 94 7.09 -0.31 4.66
N ARG A 95 7.82 0.60 5.31
CA ARG A 95 7.34 1.97 5.58
C ARG A 95 7.01 2.72 4.29
N MET A 96 7.91 2.73 3.30
CA MET A 96 7.69 3.37 2.00
C MET A 96 6.50 2.76 1.27
N THR A 97 6.32 1.44 1.38
CA THR A 97 5.17 0.73 0.80
C THR A 97 3.85 1.16 1.45
N ARG A 98 3.81 1.31 2.78
CA ARG A 98 2.61 1.83 3.48
C ARG A 98 2.24 3.23 3.02
N TYR A 99 3.23 4.10 2.80
CA TYR A 99 2.99 5.44 2.28
C TYR A 99 2.45 5.44 0.86
N ALA A 100 2.98 4.57 0.01
CA ALA A 100 2.46 4.39 -1.34
C ALA A 100 0.97 3.98 -1.32
N ILE A 101 0.62 2.99 -0.48
CA ILE A 101 -0.76 2.53 -0.30
C ILE A 101 -1.67 3.65 0.26
N ALA A 102 -1.17 4.45 1.22
CA ALA A 102 -1.94 5.57 1.76
C ALA A 102 -2.22 6.65 0.70
N ALA A 103 -1.24 6.98 -0.16
CA ALA A 103 -1.44 7.90 -1.28
C ALA A 103 -2.45 7.35 -2.30
N MET A 104 -2.38 6.05 -2.59
CA MET A 104 -3.37 5.36 -3.42
C MET A 104 -4.79 5.42 -2.84
N GLN A 105 -4.95 5.22 -1.53
CA GLN A 105 -6.24 5.32 -0.86
C GLN A 105 -6.81 6.73 -0.94
N ARG A 106 -5.99 7.77 -0.70
CA ARG A 106 -6.40 9.18 -0.84
C ARG A 106 -6.93 9.48 -2.24
N HIS A 107 -6.31 8.92 -3.26
CA HIS A 107 -6.76 9.07 -4.63
C HIS A 107 -8.17 8.47 -4.83
N LEU A 108 -8.46 7.30 -4.26
CA LEU A 108 -9.82 6.74 -4.29
C LEU A 108 -10.82 7.61 -3.49
N ASP A 109 -10.42 8.08 -2.30
CA ASP A 109 -11.27 8.91 -1.43
C ASP A 109 -11.63 10.26 -2.08
N ALA A 110 -10.79 10.77 -2.97
CA ALA A 110 -11.06 11.96 -3.78
C ALA A 110 -12.08 11.70 -4.93
N GLY A 111 -12.64 10.50 -5.03
CA GLY A 111 -13.67 10.13 -5.99
C GLY A 111 -13.15 9.51 -7.29
N HIS A 112 -11.84 9.24 -7.37
CA HIS A 112 -11.28 8.55 -8.53
C HIS A 112 -11.61 7.06 -8.51
N LYS A 113 -11.74 6.45 -9.70
CA LYS A 113 -12.23 5.07 -9.85
C LYS A 113 -11.14 4.01 -9.99
N LYS A 114 -9.89 4.42 -10.19
CA LYS A 114 -8.73 3.55 -10.40
C LYS A 114 -7.60 3.99 -9.48
N LEU A 115 -6.70 3.08 -9.16
CA LEU A 115 -5.51 3.41 -8.37
C LEU A 115 -4.51 4.23 -9.22
N PRO A 116 -3.77 5.15 -8.59
CA PRO A 116 -2.62 5.79 -9.20
C PRO A 116 -1.37 4.92 -9.08
N LEU A 117 -0.36 5.16 -9.91
CA LEU A 117 0.94 4.52 -9.75
C LEU A 117 1.82 5.35 -8.80
N VAL A 118 2.22 4.80 -7.66
CA VAL A 118 3.06 5.53 -6.69
C VAL A 118 4.50 5.04 -6.75
N ILE A 119 5.46 5.96 -6.91
CA ILE A 119 6.89 5.66 -7.04
C ILE A 119 7.63 6.13 -5.78
N PRO A 120 7.90 5.22 -4.83
CA PRO A 120 8.67 5.57 -3.65
C PRO A 120 10.15 5.80 -4.00
N VAL A 121 10.74 6.90 -3.52
CA VAL A 121 12.16 7.24 -3.72
C VAL A 121 12.82 7.57 -2.39
N LEU A 122 13.71 6.72 -1.92
CA LEU A 122 14.45 6.98 -0.68
C LEU A 122 15.66 7.89 -0.96
N PHE A 123 15.73 9.05 -0.31
CA PHE A 123 16.90 9.93 -0.37
C PHE A 123 17.75 9.76 0.90
N TYR A 124 18.81 8.96 0.80
CA TYR A 124 19.62 8.57 1.95
C TYR A 124 20.90 9.40 2.08
N VAL A 125 21.07 10.07 3.23
CA VAL A 125 22.30 10.79 3.59
C VAL A 125 22.69 10.43 5.03
N GLY A 126 23.04 9.16 5.24
CA GLY A 126 23.43 8.66 6.55
C GLY A 126 24.94 8.43 6.70
N LYS A 127 25.39 8.36 7.96
CA LYS A 127 26.79 8.05 8.31
C LYS A 127 27.22 6.64 7.90
N ARG A 128 26.28 5.69 7.88
CA ARG A 128 26.53 4.30 7.47
C ARG A 128 26.33 4.22 5.95
N SER A 129 27.41 4.04 5.20
CA SER A 129 27.37 3.99 3.75
C SER A 129 28.04 2.70 3.23
N PRO A 130 27.48 2.02 2.20
CA PRO A 130 26.21 2.32 1.52
C PRO A 130 24.97 2.06 2.40
N TYR A 131 23.79 2.43 1.91
CA TYR A 131 22.52 2.09 2.60
C TYR A 131 22.45 0.58 2.85
N PRO A 132 22.27 0.12 4.10
CA PRO A 132 22.56 -1.27 4.44
C PRO A 132 21.37 -2.23 4.38
N TYR A 133 20.17 -1.75 4.07
CA TYR A 133 18.93 -2.53 4.11
C TYR A 133 18.29 -2.64 2.72
N SER A 134 17.45 -3.66 2.52
CA SER A 134 16.73 -3.81 1.26
C SER A 134 15.74 -2.66 1.04
N THR A 135 15.54 -2.28 -0.22
CA THR A 135 14.48 -1.37 -0.67
C THR A 135 13.25 -2.13 -1.19
N ARG A 136 13.28 -3.46 -1.20
CA ARG A 136 12.16 -4.33 -1.57
C ARG A 136 11.51 -4.88 -0.29
N TRP A 137 10.30 -4.40 0.02
CA TRP A 137 9.60 -4.74 1.27
C TRP A 137 9.34 -6.25 1.44
N LEU A 138 9.26 -7.01 0.34
CA LEU A 138 9.12 -8.46 0.38
C LEU A 138 10.32 -9.18 1.00
N ASP A 139 11.49 -8.52 1.07
CA ASP A 139 12.69 -9.08 1.70
C ASP A 139 12.63 -9.05 3.23
N GLU A 140 11.61 -8.41 3.80
CA GLU A 140 11.38 -8.37 5.24
C GLU A 140 10.65 -9.62 5.77
N PHE A 141 10.15 -10.49 4.88
CA PHE A 141 9.58 -11.78 5.27
C PHE A 141 10.66 -12.86 5.38
N ASP A 142 10.46 -13.82 6.30
CA ASP A 142 11.31 -15.01 6.41
C ASP A 142 11.37 -15.82 5.10
N ASN A 143 10.32 -15.76 4.27
CA ASN A 143 10.26 -16.37 2.94
C ASN A 143 9.78 -15.36 1.88
N PRO A 144 10.70 -14.60 1.26
CA PRO A 144 10.36 -13.57 0.26
C PRO A 144 9.68 -14.12 -0.99
N GLU A 145 10.01 -15.36 -1.41
CA GLU A 145 9.39 -15.98 -2.59
C GLU A 145 7.91 -16.30 -2.35
N LEU A 146 7.58 -16.83 -1.17
CA LEU A 146 6.20 -17.08 -0.78
C LEU A 146 5.43 -15.75 -0.64
N ALA A 147 6.04 -14.74 -0.03
CA ALA A 147 5.45 -13.40 0.06
C ALA A 147 5.17 -12.81 -1.33
N GLY A 148 6.09 -12.97 -2.28
CA GLY A 148 5.88 -12.57 -3.67
C GLY A 148 4.67 -13.23 -4.34
N LYS A 149 4.43 -14.52 -4.07
CA LYS A 149 3.23 -15.23 -4.58
C LYS A 149 1.94 -14.68 -3.96
N VAL A 150 1.95 -14.37 -2.67
CA VAL A 150 0.76 -13.89 -1.94
C VAL A 150 0.43 -12.44 -2.31
N TYR A 151 1.42 -11.55 -2.34
CA TYR A 151 1.20 -10.11 -2.51
C TYR A 151 1.33 -9.63 -3.95
N GLY A 152 1.95 -10.41 -4.84
CA GLY A 152 2.03 -10.12 -6.27
C GLY A 152 0.97 -10.85 -7.11
N GLY A 153 0.25 -11.81 -6.54
CA GLY A 153 -0.77 -12.61 -7.20
C GLY A 153 -2.20 -12.23 -6.81
N ALA A 154 -3.18 -12.93 -7.40
CA ALA A 154 -4.55 -12.89 -6.91
C ALA A 154 -4.62 -13.53 -5.51
N TYR A 155 -5.28 -12.86 -4.57
CA TYR A 155 -5.54 -13.43 -3.26
C TYR A 155 -6.51 -14.63 -3.37
N PRO A 156 -6.45 -15.61 -2.45
CA PRO A 156 -7.39 -16.73 -2.46
C PRO A 156 -8.81 -16.23 -2.15
N LEU A 157 -9.73 -16.39 -3.10
CA LEU A 157 -11.15 -16.11 -2.92
C LEU A 157 -11.90 -17.40 -2.56
N VAL A 158 -12.57 -17.41 -1.41
CA VAL A 158 -13.55 -18.45 -1.05
C VAL A 158 -14.94 -17.93 -1.35
N ASP A 159 -15.43 -18.21 -2.56
CA ASP A 159 -16.77 -17.84 -2.99
C ASP A 159 -17.77 -18.95 -2.65
N VAL A 160 -18.41 -18.85 -1.49
CA VAL A 160 -19.39 -19.85 -1.03
C VAL A 160 -20.64 -19.92 -1.90
N THR A 161 -20.90 -18.90 -2.75
CA THR A 161 -22.12 -18.85 -3.57
C THR A 161 -22.09 -19.89 -4.70
N VAL A 162 -20.90 -20.28 -5.14
CA VAL A 162 -20.71 -21.26 -6.23
C VAL A 162 -20.46 -22.68 -5.73
N ILE A 163 -20.20 -22.88 -4.44
CA ILE A 163 -19.93 -24.21 -3.87
C ILE A 163 -21.26 -24.97 -3.73
N PRO A 164 -21.44 -26.16 -4.31
CA PRO A 164 -22.65 -26.96 -4.15
C PRO A 164 -22.94 -27.28 -2.68
N ASP A 165 -24.22 -27.28 -2.29
CA ASP A 165 -24.60 -27.50 -0.88
C ASP A 165 -24.11 -28.87 -0.37
N ASP A 166 -24.11 -29.89 -1.23
CA ASP A 166 -23.64 -31.23 -0.87
C ASP A 166 -22.12 -31.28 -0.63
N GLU A 167 -21.35 -30.42 -1.30
CA GLU A 167 -19.93 -30.24 -1.01
C GLU A 167 -19.76 -29.49 0.33
N ILE A 168 -20.57 -28.46 0.57
CA ILE A 168 -20.59 -27.72 1.83
C ILE A 168 -20.86 -28.64 3.03
N MET A 169 -21.70 -29.67 2.88
CA MET A 169 -21.96 -30.64 3.95
C MET A 169 -20.68 -31.34 4.45
N ASN A 170 -19.61 -31.36 3.65
CA ASN A 170 -18.32 -31.98 3.98
C ASN A 170 -17.28 -30.98 4.53
N HIS A 171 -17.63 -29.71 4.75
CA HIS A 171 -16.74 -28.68 5.28
C HIS A 171 -16.40 -28.83 6.79
N ARG A 172 -16.61 -30.03 7.36
CA ARG A 172 -16.35 -30.33 8.77
C ARG A 172 -17.04 -29.31 9.69
N SER A 173 -16.37 -28.81 10.71
CA SER A 173 -16.89 -27.82 11.66
C SER A 173 -17.34 -26.49 11.02
N MET A 174 -16.97 -26.20 9.77
CA MET A 174 -17.39 -25.00 9.04
C MET A 174 -18.67 -25.18 8.22
N ALA A 175 -19.18 -26.41 8.07
CA ALA A 175 -20.29 -26.71 7.16
C ALA A 175 -21.55 -25.91 7.50
N ALA A 176 -21.97 -25.87 8.77
CA ALA A 176 -23.18 -25.16 9.16
C ALA A 176 -23.07 -23.65 8.90
N LEU A 177 -21.93 -23.05 9.27
CA LEU A 177 -21.66 -21.63 8.99
C LEU A 177 -21.64 -21.36 7.49
N THR A 178 -20.96 -22.21 6.70
CA THR A 178 -20.84 -22.03 5.25
C THR A 178 -22.22 -22.10 4.57
N LEU A 179 -23.04 -23.08 4.95
CA LEU A 179 -24.37 -23.26 4.39
C LEU A 179 -25.30 -22.08 4.74
N LEU A 180 -25.24 -21.61 5.98
CA LEU A 180 -25.97 -20.41 6.42
C LEU A 180 -25.53 -19.16 5.67
N GLN A 181 -24.22 -18.94 5.52
CA GLN A 181 -23.69 -17.77 4.81
C GLN A 181 -24.08 -17.79 3.32
N LYS A 182 -24.00 -18.95 2.67
CA LYS A 182 -24.42 -19.11 1.26
C LYS A 182 -25.87 -18.67 1.05
N HIS A 183 -26.76 -19.02 1.97
CA HIS A 183 -28.19 -18.79 1.84
C HIS A 183 -28.70 -17.62 2.71
N ILE A 184 -27.83 -16.71 3.14
CA ILE A 184 -28.19 -15.61 4.05
C ILE A 184 -29.26 -14.66 3.47
N HIS A 185 -29.37 -14.60 2.14
CA HIS A 185 -30.37 -13.81 1.43
C HIS A 185 -31.62 -14.61 1.03
N GLN A 186 -31.67 -15.92 1.33
CA GLN A 186 -32.83 -16.74 1.06
C GLN A 186 -33.97 -16.40 2.05
N ARG A 187 -35.15 -16.10 1.51
CA ARG A 187 -36.31 -15.69 2.33
C ARG A 187 -36.85 -16.81 3.22
N ASP A 188 -36.79 -18.04 2.73
CA ASP A 188 -37.27 -19.22 3.45
C ASP A 188 -36.09 -20.10 3.87
N ILE A 189 -35.60 -19.88 5.09
CA ILE A 189 -34.51 -20.66 5.70
C ILE A 189 -34.99 -22.06 6.12
N ALA A 190 -36.30 -22.31 6.21
CA ALA A 190 -36.82 -23.61 6.61
C ALA A 190 -36.42 -24.72 5.65
N THR A 191 -36.14 -24.39 4.38
CA THR A 191 -35.63 -25.37 3.40
C THR A 191 -34.24 -25.93 3.74
N LEU A 192 -33.53 -25.30 4.68
CA LEU A 192 -32.18 -25.70 5.11
C LEU A 192 -32.19 -26.47 6.44
N THR A 193 -33.34 -26.58 7.11
CA THR A 193 -33.43 -27.10 8.47
C THR A 193 -32.89 -28.51 8.59
N ASP A 194 -33.21 -29.42 7.66
CA ASP A 194 -32.72 -30.80 7.69
C ASP A 194 -31.20 -30.88 7.52
N ARG A 195 -30.64 -30.09 6.60
CA ARG A 195 -29.21 -30.01 6.35
C ARG A 195 -28.49 -29.42 7.57
N LEU A 196 -29.00 -28.34 8.14
CA LEU A 196 -28.43 -27.72 9.34
C LEU A 196 -28.52 -28.63 10.57
N ALA A 197 -29.65 -29.31 10.78
CA ALA A 197 -29.80 -30.27 11.86
C ALA A 197 -28.80 -31.42 11.73
N THR A 198 -28.61 -31.93 10.51
CA THR A 198 -27.60 -32.96 10.23
C THR A 198 -26.19 -32.48 10.61
N LEU A 199 -25.83 -31.24 10.25
CA LEU A 199 -24.52 -30.68 10.53
C LEU A 199 -24.28 -30.34 12.01
N LEU A 200 -25.33 -30.02 12.76
CA LEU A 200 -25.25 -29.68 14.18
C LEU A 200 -25.22 -30.92 15.08
N MET A 201 -25.64 -32.09 14.57
CA MET A 201 -25.63 -33.36 15.29
C MET A 201 -24.43 -34.25 14.96
N ALA A 202 -23.64 -33.90 13.94
CA ALA A 202 -22.41 -34.58 13.54
C ALA A 202 -21.19 -34.13 14.35
#